data_AF-A0A0N1ARR3-F1
#
_entry.id   AF-A0A0N1ARR3-F1
#
_cell.length_a   1.000
_cell.length_b   1.000
_cell.length_c   1.000
_cell.angle_alpha   90.00
_cell.angle_beta   90.00
_cell.angle_gamma   90.00
#
_symmetry.space_group_name_H-M   'P 1'
#
loop_
_entity.id
_entity.type
_entity.pdbx_description
1 polymer ?
#
loop_
_entity_poly.entity_id
_entity_poly.type
_entity_poly.pdbx_seq_one_letter_code
_entity_poly.pdbx_strand_id
1 'polypeptide(L)'
;MNEPADHKVFPAAFRALLAAPNPSFLCKIASARTSTKRHLAPVRVHLHAAPGPAAAPLLAAAGLAAHEEWRAFYGACNGMRLFVCSITGQCPLEIYRLKSVPARTRAMRKWFEINDLPPEIEPVQDPFGLRSAVAIGGSPNSSSYLACVLEGAYAGAIFKVDHGGMPDGLLADSLAGLLSRAAADPVGFLQAAAAYPLYADGATAIRWQPIAFSSSGQFPDVPEAR
;
A
#
# COMPACT_ATOMS: atom_id res chain seq x y z
N MET A 1 26.91 0.05 -9.95
CA MET A 1 25.97 -0.22 -8.85
C MET A 1 25.89 1.04 -8.03
N ASN A 2 24.81 1.80 -8.13
CA ASN A 2 24.61 2.98 -7.29
C ASN A 2 24.22 2.48 -5.90
N GLU A 3 24.90 2.96 -4.85
CA GLU A 3 24.44 2.74 -3.48
C GLU A 3 22.98 3.23 -3.38
N PRO A 4 22.07 2.38 -2.88
CA PRO A 4 20.66 2.72 -2.86
C PRO A 4 20.42 3.85 -1.84
N ALA A 5 19.40 4.66 -2.13
CA ALA A 5 18.94 5.79 -1.32
C ALA A 5 19.00 5.49 0.19
N ASP A 6 19.36 6.50 1.00
CA ASP A 6 19.55 6.38 2.45
C ASP A 6 18.36 5.65 3.11
N HIS A 7 18.53 4.35 3.33
CA HIS A 7 17.47 3.47 3.80
C HIS A 7 17.06 3.77 5.24
N LYS A 8 17.73 4.71 5.93
CA LYS A 8 17.39 5.14 7.30
C LYS A 8 15.95 5.64 7.43
N VAL A 9 15.35 6.13 6.34
CA VAL A 9 13.94 6.54 6.30
C VAL A 9 12.98 5.36 6.50
N PHE A 10 13.40 4.14 6.18
CA PHE A 10 12.57 2.95 6.34
C PHE A 10 12.78 2.29 7.71
N PRO A 11 11.73 1.80 8.38
CA PRO A 11 11.87 0.99 9.59
C PRO A 11 12.76 -0.23 9.39
N ALA A 12 13.44 -0.69 10.45
CA ALA A 12 14.38 -1.81 10.39
C ALA A 12 13.73 -3.09 9.81
N ALA A 13 12.52 -3.42 10.24
CA ALA A 13 11.77 -4.56 9.72
C ALA A 13 11.50 -4.44 8.20
N PHE A 14 11.15 -3.23 7.74
CA PHE A 14 10.94 -3.00 6.32
C PHE A 14 12.24 -3.06 5.51
N ARG A 15 13.36 -2.57 6.05
CA ARG A 15 14.69 -2.76 5.42
C ARG A 15 15.05 -4.24 5.28
N ALA A 16 14.74 -5.06 6.29
CA ALA A 16 14.94 -6.51 6.21
C ALA A 16 14.07 -7.15 5.11
N LEU A 17 12.81 -6.69 4.94
CA LEU A 17 11.96 -7.10 3.82
C LEU A 17 12.55 -6.70 2.46
N LEU A 18 13.10 -5.48 2.34
CA LEU A 18 13.76 -5.01 1.10
C LEU A 18 15.00 -5.84 0.75
N ALA A 19 15.73 -6.33 1.76
CA ALA A 19 16.93 -7.14 1.60
C ALA A 19 16.64 -8.65 1.50
N ALA A 20 15.37 -9.06 1.60
CA ALA A 20 15.00 -10.48 1.56
C ALA A 20 15.39 -11.09 0.20
N PRO A 21 16.05 -12.27 0.18
CA PRO A 21 16.59 -12.82 -1.06
C PRO A 21 15.52 -13.37 -2.01
N ASN A 22 14.42 -13.91 -1.47
CA ASN A 22 13.36 -14.51 -2.27
C ASN A 22 11.98 -14.37 -1.61
N PRO A 23 11.51 -13.13 -1.34
CA PRO A 23 10.23 -12.93 -0.70
C PRO A 23 9.09 -13.47 -1.58
N SER A 24 8.24 -14.33 -1.01
CA SER A 24 7.19 -15.03 -1.75
C SER A 24 5.93 -15.17 -0.92
N PHE A 25 4.78 -15.17 -1.60
CA PHE A 25 3.51 -15.61 -1.00
C PHE A 25 3.22 -17.04 -1.40
N LEU A 26 2.84 -17.85 -0.41
CA LEU A 26 2.07 -19.05 -0.65
C LEU A 26 0.61 -18.65 -0.84
N CYS A 27 0.02 -19.05 -1.94
CA CYS A 27 -1.33 -18.71 -2.33
C CYS A 27 -2.22 -19.96 -2.49
N LYS A 28 -3.53 -19.77 -2.33
CA LYS A 28 -4.59 -20.73 -2.66
C LYS A 28 -5.48 -20.19 -3.79
N ILE A 29 -6.28 -21.04 -4.42
CA ILE A 29 -7.26 -20.59 -5.42
C ILE A 29 -8.31 -19.70 -4.75
N ALA A 30 -8.49 -18.48 -5.25
CA ALA A 30 -9.37 -17.48 -4.67
C ALA A 30 -10.85 -17.92 -4.65
N SER A 31 -11.30 -18.62 -5.70
CA SER A 31 -12.69 -19.10 -5.81
C SER A 31 -12.99 -20.41 -5.07
N ALA A 32 -11.97 -21.12 -4.57
CA ALA A 32 -12.14 -22.47 -4.05
C ALA A 32 -11.72 -22.57 -2.58
N ARG A 33 -12.70 -22.44 -1.68
CA ARG A 33 -12.49 -22.50 -0.22
C ARG A 33 -11.80 -23.79 0.24
N THR A 34 -12.06 -24.91 -0.42
CA THR A 34 -11.57 -26.26 -0.06
C THR A 34 -10.39 -26.75 -0.91
N SER A 35 -9.86 -25.94 -1.84
CA SER A 35 -8.80 -26.39 -2.73
C SER A 35 -7.49 -26.62 -1.98
N THR A 36 -6.87 -27.78 -2.20
CA THR A 36 -5.51 -28.10 -1.76
C THR A 36 -4.45 -27.59 -2.71
N LYS A 37 -4.83 -27.11 -3.92
CA LYS A 37 -3.86 -26.54 -4.87
C LYS A 37 -3.19 -25.30 -4.27
N ARG A 38 -1.89 -25.20 -4.48
CA ARG A 38 -1.04 -24.11 -4.02
C ARG A 38 -0.27 -23.50 -5.17
N HIS A 39 0.01 -22.21 -5.05
CA HIS A 39 0.87 -21.48 -5.96
C HIS A 39 1.82 -20.63 -5.14
N LEU A 40 3.10 -20.66 -5.51
CA LEU A 40 4.10 -19.77 -4.95
C LEU A 40 4.20 -18.54 -5.86
N ALA A 41 3.81 -17.38 -5.35
CA ALA A 41 3.93 -16.10 -6.03
C ALA A 41 5.20 -15.39 -5.53
N PRO A 42 6.32 -15.45 -6.27
CA PRO A 42 7.50 -14.66 -5.93
C PRO A 42 7.16 -13.18 -6.08
N VAL A 43 7.52 -12.38 -5.08
CA VAL A 43 7.21 -10.95 -5.02
C VAL A 43 8.46 -10.11 -4.81
N ARG A 44 8.32 -8.81 -5.00
CA ARG A 44 9.35 -7.82 -4.65
C ARG A 44 8.72 -6.48 -4.31
N VAL A 45 9.47 -5.65 -3.60
CA VAL A 45 9.15 -4.23 -3.44
C VAL A 45 9.90 -3.44 -4.50
N HIS A 46 9.22 -2.52 -5.19
CA HIS A 46 9.84 -1.62 -6.16
C HIS A 46 9.76 -0.19 -5.62
N LEU A 47 10.92 0.38 -5.28
CA LEU A 47 11.07 1.79 -4.92
C LEU A 47 11.28 2.64 -6.17
N HIS A 48 10.47 3.68 -6.36
CA HIS A 48 10.69 4.61 -7.46
C HIS A 48 11.83 5.57 -7.14
N ALA A 49 12.65 5.90 -8.14
CA ALA A 49 13.73 6.88 -7.99
C ALA A 49 13.21 8.19 -7.41
N ALA A 50 13.96 8.78 -6.47
CA ALA A 50 13.59 10.04 -5.83
C ALA A 50 13.30 11.14 -6.88
N PRO A 51 12.36 12.07 -6.60
CA PRO A 51 12.00 13.13 -7.54
C PRO A 51 13.07 14.22 -7.68
N GLY A 52 14.13 14.19 -6.88
CA GLY A 52 15.22 15.16 -6.91
C GLY A 52 14.72 16.59 -6.62
N PRO A 53 15.20 17.62 -7.33
CA PRO A 53 14.79 19.02 -7.12
C PRO A 53 13.29 19.27 -7.29
N ALA A 54 12.57 18.41 -8.02
CA ALA A 54 11.12 18.53 -8.20
C ALA A 54 10.33 18.12 -6.94
N ALA A 55 10.97 17.55 -5.91
CA ALA A 55 10.29 17.08 -4.70
C ALA A 55 9.52 18.20 -3.98
N ALA A 56 10.18 19.33 -3.70
CA ALA A 56 9.62 20.40 -2.88
C ALA A 56 8.31 21.00 -3.44
N PRO A 57 8.25 21.47 -4.70
CA PRO A 57 7.00 22.00 -5.25
C PRO A 57 5.89 20.94 -5.34
N LEU A 58 6.24 19.68 -5.60
CA LEU A 58 5.26 18.59 -5.66
C LEU A 58 4.72 18.21 -4.26
N LEU A 59 5.55 18.27 -3.23
CA LEU A 59 5.15 18.08 -1.83
C LEU A 59 4.18 19.18 -1.39
N ALA A 60 4.45 20.43 -1.77
CA ALA A 60 3.56 21.55 -1.51
C ALA A 60 2.21 21.36 -2.23
N ALA A 61 2.23 21.01 -3.51
CA ALA A 61 1.01 20.74 -4.29
C ALA A 61 0.20 19.54 -3.75
N ALA A 62 0.86 18.58 -3.10
CA ALA A 62 0.23 17.44 -2.45
C ALA A 62 -0.28 17.73 -1.03
N GLY A 63 0.00 18.90 -0.45
CA GLY A 63 -0.31 19.22 0.95
C GLY A 63 0.60 18.51 1.97
N LEU A 64 1.71 17.92 1.53
CA LEU A 64 2.61 17.11 2.38
C LEU A 64 3.89 17.84 2.79
N ALA A 65 4.09 19.09 2.35
CA ALA A 65 5.33 19.84 2.62
C ALA A 65 5.60 20.14 4.10
N ALA A 66 4.56 20.26 4.92
CA ALA A 66 4.69 20.48 6.36
C ALA A 66 5.04 19.19 7.14
N HIS A 67 4.86 18.01 6.53
CA HIS A 67 5.00 16.72 7.20
C HIS A 67 6.40 16.13 7.00
N GLU A 68 7.22 16.15 8.04
CA GLU A 68 8.62 15.72 7.98
C GLU A 68 8.78 14.27 7.49
N GLU A 69 7.93 13.35 7.96
CA GLU A 69 7.97 11.94 7.56
C GLU A 69 7.76 11.76 6.05
N TRP A 70 6.79 12.49 5.47
CA TRP A 70 6.54 12.46 4.03
C TRP A 70 7.65 13.15 3.23
N ARG A 71 8.23 14.24 3.74
CA ARG A 71 9.41 14.85 3.11
C ARG A 71 10.59 13.90 3.08
N ALA A 72 10.87 13.22 4.19
CA ALA A 72 11.95 12.23 4.27
C ALA A 72 11.70 11.07 3.31
N PHE A 73 10.48 10.53 3.30
CA PHE A 73 10.07 9.47 2.38
C PHE A 73 10.27 9.86 0.92
N TYR A 74 9.74 11.02 0.50
CA TYR A 74 9.85 11.49 -0.87
C TYR A 74 11.25 11.99 -1.23
N GLY A 75 12.08 12.32 -0.25
CA GLY A 75 13.52 12.56 -0.44
C GLY A 75 14.30 11.29 -0.76
N ALA A 76 13.90 10.16 -0.18
CA ALA A 76 14.53 8.85 -0.44
C ALA A 76 13.96 8.14 -1.69
N CYS A 77 12.66 8.23 -1.95
CA CYS A 77 12.02 7.56 -3.10
C CYS A 77 10.73 8.26 -3.55
N ASN A 78 10.37 8.18 -4.83
CA ASN A 78 9.16 8.83 -5.36
C ASN A 78 7.94 7.89 -5.35
N GLY A 79 7.60 7.36 -4.18
CA GLY A 79 6.59 6.31 -4.03
C GLY A 79 7.15 4.91 -4.19
N MET A 80 6.30 3.90 -3.99
CA MET A 80 6.70 2.50 -4.05
C MET A 80 5.55 1.59 -4.46
N ARG A 81 5.89 0.44 -5.06
CA ARG A 81 4.96 -0.66 -5.33
C ARG A 81 5.31 -1.82 -4.40
N LEU A 82 4.35 -2.22 -3.59
CA LEU A 82 4.52 -3.26 -2.58
C LEU A 82 4.08 -4.60 -3.14
N PHE A 83 4.89 -5.63 -2.87
CA PHE A 83 4.55 -7.02 -3.18
C PHE A 83 4.21 -7.30 -4.65
N VAL A 84 4.98 -6.71 -5.56
CA VAL A 84 4.82 -6.88 -7.01
C VAL A 84 5.17 -8.31 -7.38
N CYS A 85 4.25 -9.02 -8.03
CA CYS A 85 4.52 -10.36 -8.56
C CYS A 85 5.64 -10.31 -9.60
N SER A 86 6.69 -11.10 -9.40
CA SER A 86 7.82 -11.17 -10.32
C SER A 86 7.47 -11.87 -11.63
N ILE A 87 6.40 -12.67 -11.66
CA ILE A 87 5.91 -13.38 -12.86
C ILE A 87 5.04 -12.45 -13.72
N THR A 88 4.03 -11.83 -13.11
CA THR A 88 2.96 -11.11 -13.86
C THR A 88 3.03 -9.59 -13.74
N GLY A 89 3.89 -9.05 -12.88
CA GLY A 89 3.98 -7.61 -12.62
C GLY A 89 2.77 -7.02 -11.87
N GLN A 90 1.82 -7.87 -11.45
CA GLN A 90 0.66 -7.47 -10.66
C GLN A 90 1.11 -6.88 -9.32
N CYS A 91 0.45 -5.79 -8.91
CA CYS A 91 0.80 -5.02 -7.73
C CYS A 91 -0.46 -4.82 -6.90
N PRO A 92 -0.59 -5.46 -5.74
CA PRO A 92 -1.77 -5.32 -4.91
C PRO A 92 -1.85 -3.96 -4.22
N LEU A 93 -0.72 -3.29 -3.98
CA LEU A 93 -0.69 -2.03 -3.24
C LEU A 93 0.44 -1.13 -3.72
N GLU A 94 0.16 0.17 -3.87
CA GLU A 94 1.16 1.18 -4.16
C GLU A 94 1.04 2.39 -3.23
N ILE A 95 2.18 2.97 -2.85
CA ILE A 95 2.28 4.36 -2.40
C ILE A 95 2.55 5.17 -3.66
N TYR A 96 1.67 6.13 -3.95
CA TYR A 96 1.66 6.85 -5.21
C TYR A 96 2.95 7.64 -5.43
N ARG A 97 3.27 7.87 -6.70
CA ARG A 97 4.26 8.87 -7.05
C ARG A 97 3.72 10.25 -6.69
N LEU A 98 4.59 11.13 -6.22
CA LEU A 98 4.20 12.42 -5.67
C LEU A 98 3.38 13.26 -6.66
N LYS A 99 3.76 13.24 -7.96
CA LYS A 99 3.01 13.94 -9.02
C LYS A 99 1.55 13.50 -9.19
N SER A 100 1.23 12.27 -8.77
CA SER A 100 -0.10 11.68 -8.91
C SER A 100 -0.98 11.93 -7.69
N VAL A 101 -0.38 12.26 -6.54
CA VAL A 101 -1.09 12.45 -5.26
C VAL A 101 -2.22 13.49 -5.37
N PRO A 102 -2.04 14.69 -5.98
CA PRO A 102 -3.15 15.66 -6.08
C PRO A 102 -4.33 15.13 -6.89
N ALA A 103 -4.07 14.46 -8.02
CA ALA A 103 -5.12 13.90 -8.86
C ALA A 103 -5.86 12.73 -8.17
N ARG A 104 -5.12 11.86 -7.47
CA ARG A 104 -5.68 10.76 -6.68
C ARG A 104 -6.50 11.26 -5.50
N THR A 105 -6.05 12.32 -4.84
CA THR A 105 -6.77 12.96 -3.74
C THR A 105 -8.10 13.55 -4.21
N ARG A 106 -8.11 14.25 -5.36
CA ARG A 106 -9.38 14.73 -5.96
C ARG A 106 -10.33 13.58 -6.31
N ALA A 107 -9.81 12.49 -6.88
CA ALA A 107 -10.61 11.33 -7.20
C ALA A 107 -11.22 10.67 -5.95
N MET A 108 -10.45 10.53 -4.87
CA MET A 108 -10.92 10.05 -3.58
C MET A 108 -12.00 10.97 -3.00
N ARG A 109 -11.78 12.29 -2.96
CA ARG A 109 -12.75 13.25 -2.40
C ARG A 109 -14.06 13.29 -3.18
N LYS A 110 -14.01 13.12 -4.51
CA LYS A 110 -15.22 13.00 -5.32
C LYS A 110 -16.11 11.82 -4.90
N TRP A 111 -15.53 10.73 -4.40
CA TRP A 111 -16.32 9.62 -3.85
C TRP A 111 -17.03 9.98 -2.54
N PHE A 112 -16.43 10.86 -1.72
CA PHE A 112 -17.11 11.38 -0.52
C PHE A 112 -18.30 12.28 -0.86
N GLU A 113 -18.22 13.00 -1.99
CA GLU A 113 -19.31 13.84 -2.49
C GLU A 113 -20.45 13.01 -3.10
N ILE A 114 -20.13 11.97 -3.89
CA ILE A 114 -21.13 11.15 -4.59
C ILE A 114 -21.94 10.27 -3.64
N ASN A 115 -21.33 9.74 -2.58
CA ASN A 115 -22.00 8.81 -1.66
C ASN A 115 -22.82 9.54 -0.57
N ASP A 116 -23.21 10.79 -0.80
CA ASP A 116 -24.08 11.58 0.09
C ASP A 116 -23.67 11.50 1.57
N LEU A 117 -22.43 11.89 1.89
CA LEU A 117 -22.24 12.57 3.17
C LEU A 117 -22.83 13.97 2.97
N PRO A 118 -24.09 14.24 3.35
CA PRO A 118 -24.79 15.45 2.95
C PRO A 118 -23.98 16.66 3.41
N PRO A 119 -23.87 17.72 2.59
CA PRO A 119 -23.02 18.87 2.88
C PRO A 119 -23.41 19.63 4.16
N GLU A 120 -24.56 19.30 4.76
CA GLU A 120 -25.16 19.97 5.91
C GLU A 120 -25.07 19.18 7.22
N ILE A 121 -24.42 18.01 7.25
CA ILE A 121 -24.28 17.27 8.52
C ILE A 121 -22.99 17.69 9.24
N GLU A 122 -23.21 18.19 10.45
CA GLU A 122 -22.24 18.69 11.42
C GLU A 122 -20.95 17.86 11.58
N PRO A 123 -19.87 18.46 12.16
CA PRO A 123 -18.57 17.82 12.47
C PRO A 123 -18.61 16.42 13.12
N VAL A 124 -19.77 16.00 13.62
CA VAL A 124 -20.06 14.66 14.15
C VAL A 124 -19.85 13.53 13.11
N GLN A 125 -19.86 13.83 11.80
CA GLN A 125 -19.76 12.82 10.73
C GLN A 125 -18.37 12.58 10.11
N ASP A 126 -17.34 13.34 10.48
CA ASP A 126 -15.95 13.05 10.08
C ASP A 126 -15.02 12.97 11.31
N PRO A 127 -15.24 11.97 12.20
CA PRO A 127 -14.50 11.87 13.46
C PRO A 127 -12.98 11.68 13.26
N PHE A 128 -12.56 11.31 12.06
CA PHE A 128 -11.16 11.03 11.73
C PHE A 128 -10.50 12.12 10.87
N GLY A 129 -11.24 13.14 10.39
CA GLY A 129 -10.69 14.18 9.52
C GLY A 129 -10.35 13.71 8.10
N LEU A 130 -11.08 12.72 7.56
CA LEU A 130 -10.83 12.13 6.25
C LEU A 130 -11.18 13.05 5.08
N ARG A 131 -12.06 14.04 5.27
CA ARG A 131 -12.38 15.02 4.22
C ARG A 131 -11.17 15.88 3.84
N SER A 132 -10.31 16.20 4.81
CA SER A 132 -9.05 16.92 4.58
C SER A 132 -7.87 16.01 4.25
N ALA A 133 -8.03 14.68 4.39
CA ALA A 133 -6.98 13.71 4.11
C ALA A 133 -6.50 13.74 2.65
N VAL A 134 -5.30 13.22 2.46
CA VAL A 134 -4.60 13.10 1.18
C VAL A 134 -4.49 11.64 0.78
N ALA A 135 -4.80 11.32 -0.47
CA ALA A 135 -4.64 9.97 -1.00
C ALA A 135 -3.16 9.73 -1.31
N ILE A 136 -2.46 9.04 -0.41
CA ILE A 136 -1.03 8.74 -0.48
C ILE A 136 -0.73 7.44 -1.23
N GLY A 137 -1.72 6.56 -1.38
CA GLY A 137 -1.56 5.25 -1.99
C GLY A 137 -2.90 4.58 -2.24
N GLY A 138 -2.87 3.33 -2.68
CA GLY A 138 -4.07 2.53 -2.91
C GLY A 138 -3.79 1.22 -3.62
N SER A 139 -4.85 0.45 -3.83
CA SER A 139 -4.81 -0.79 -4.61
C SER A 139 -5.25 -0.47 -6.04
N PRO A 140 -4.39 -0.70 -7.05
CA PRO A 140 -4.71 -0.41 -8.45
C PRO A 140 -5.98 -1.09 -8.97
N ASN A 141 -6.39 -2.21 -8.35
CA ASN A 141 -7.48 -3.05 -8.85
C ASN A 141 -8.77 -2.97 -8.03
N SER A 142 -8.77 -2.36 -6.84
CA SER A 142 -9.95 -2.36 -5.95
C SER A 142 -10.57 -0.97 -5.75
N SER A 143 -10.09 0.05 -6.47
CA SER A 143 -10.51 1.45 -6.30
C SER A 143 -10.44 1.94 -4.86
N SER A 144 -9.60 1.31 -4.02
CA SER A 144 -9.40 1.68 -2.61
C SER A 144 -8.19 2.59 -2.47
N TYR A 145 -8.30 3.55 -1.57
CA TYR A 145 -7.26 4.53 -1.27
C TYR A 145 -6.67 4.30 0.13
N LEU A 146 -5.40 4.69 0.28
CA LEU A 146 -4.77 4.95 1.56
C LEU A 146 -4.84 6.46 1.79
N ALA A 147 -5.64 6.87 2.78
CA ALA A 147 -5.86 8.27 3.11
C ALA A 147 -5.03 8.66 4.33
N CYS A 148 -4.10 9.61 4.16
CA CYS A 148 -3.33 10.18 5.25
C CYS A 148 -4.02 11.45 5.77
N VAL A 149 -4.38 11.47 7.04
CA VAL A 149 -4.94 12.65 7.72
C VAL A 149 -3.81 13.63 7.98
N LEU A 150 -4.02 14.92 7.68
CA LEU A 150 -2.97 15.93 7.81
C LEU A 150 -3.08 16.78 9.08
N GLU A 151 -4.27 16.87 9.66
CA GLU A 151 -4.57 17.83 10.74
C GLU A 151 -5.45 17.18 11.81
N GLY A 152 -5.50 17.80 12.99
CA GLY A 152 -6.32 17.33 14.12
C GLY A 152 -5.72 16.16 14.90
N ALA A 153 -6.56 15.48 15.68
CA ALA A 153 -6.13 14.44 16.62
C ALA A 153 -5.53 13.19 15.94
N TYR A 154 -5.84 12.98 14.66
CA TYR A 154 -5.36 11.85 13.86
C TYR A 154 -4.30 12.25 12.82
N ALA A 155 -3.68 13.44 12.93
CA ALA A 155 -2.64 13.88 12.00
C ALA A 155 -1.52 12.83 11.89
N GLY A 156 -1.21 12.41 10.66
CA GLY A 156 -0.25 11.35 10.33
C GLY A 156 -0.86 9.96 10.18
N ALA A 157 -2.06 9.72 10.72
CA ALA A 157 -2.74 8.44 10.63
C ALA A 157 -3.17 8.13 9.20
N ILE A 158 -3.10 6.84 8.84
CA ILE A 158 -3.38 6.30 7.53
C ILE A 158 -4.56 5.35 7.63
N PHE A 159 -5.64 5.70 6.93
CA PHE A 159 -6.86 4.91 6.85
C PHE A 159 -6.98 4.24 5.49
N LYS A 160 -7.64 3.09 5.44
CA LYS A 160 -8.18 2.57 4.20
C LYS A 160 -9.52 3.23 3.93
N VAL A 161 -9.68 3.74 2.72
CA VAL A 161 -10.94 4.25 2.19
C VAL A 161 -11.34 3.37 1.01
N ASP A 162 -12.51 2.75 1.10
CA ASP A 162 -13.03 1.92 0.00
C ASP A 162 -13.70 2.77 -1.09
N HIS A 163 -14.26 2.10 -2.10
CA HIS A 163 -14.96 2.78 -3.20
C HIS A 163 -16.32 3.37 -2.78
N GLY A 164 -16.84 2.99 -1.61
CA GLY A 164 -18.03 3.59 -0.99
C GLY A 164 -17.72 4.90 -0.27
N GLY A 165 -16.45 5.32 -0.20
CA GLY A 165 -16.05 6.57 0.44
C GLY A 165 -16.10 6.52 1.97
N MET A 166 -16.24 5.33 2.56
CA MET A 166 -16.22 5.17 4.02
C MET A 166 -14.85 4.66 4.48
N PRO A 167 -14.38 5.08 5.66
CA PRO A 167 -13.23 4.45 6.28
C PRO A 167 -13.55 2.99 6.59
N ASP A 168 -12.79 2.08 5.99
CA ASP A 168 -12.86 0.65 6.29
C ASP A 168 -12.00 0.28 7.52
N GLY A 169 -11.09 1.18 7.91
CA GLY A 169 -10.36 1.07 9.17
C GLY A 169 -9.02 1.82 9.18
N LEU A 170 -8.52 2.05 10.40
CA LEU A 170 -7.18 2.55 10.64
C LEU A 170 -6.15 1.47 10.27
N LEU A 171 -5.21 1.81 9.39
CA LEU A 171 -4.12 0.91 9.00
C LEU A 171 -2.87 1.13 9.84
N ALA A 172 -2.53 2.39 10.13
CA ALA A 172 -1.38 2.76 10.95
C ALA A 172 -1.47 4.23 11.39
N ASP A 173 -0.80 4.58 12.49
CA ASP A 173 -0.73 5.96 12.98
C ASP A 173 0.31 6.83 12.26
N SER A 174 1.14 6.22 11.40
CA SER A 174 2.21 6.89 10.63
C SER A 174 2.64 6.06 9.43
N LEU A 175 3.44 6.64 8.52
CA LEU A 175 4.03 5.89 7.41
C LEU A 175 5.01 4.81 7.91
N ALA A 176 5.83 5.11 8.91
CA ALA A 176 6.72 4.15 9.54
C ALA A 176 5.93 2.99 10.17
N GLY A 177 4.78 3.27 10.80
CA GLY A 177 3.87 2.25 11.31
C GLY A 177 3.30 1.37 10.19
N LEU A 178 2.87 1.98 9.08
CA LEU A 178 2.34 1.28 7.91
C LEU A 178 3.38 0.32 7.32
N LEU A 179 4.61 0.79 7.09
CA LEU A 179 5.70 -0.01 6.52
C LEU A 179 6.15 -1.11 7.49
N SER A 180 6.17 -0.84 8.80
CA SER A 180 6.46 -1.86 9.81
C SER A 180 5.40 -2.96 9.80
N ARG A 181 4.12 -2.60 9.74
CA ARG A 181 3.01 -3.55 9.65
C ARG A 181 3.08 -4.39 8.37
N ALA A 182 3.39 -3.76 7.23
CA ALA A 182 3.57 -4.45 5.96
C ALA A 182 4.70 -5.49 6.01
N ALA A 183 5.78 -5.23 6.77
CA ALA A 183 6.88 -6.18 6.92
C ALA A 183 6.60 -7.29 7.94
N ALA A 184 5.88 -6.97 9.02
CA ALA A 184 5.63 -7.91 10.13
C ALA A 184 4.58 -8.97 9.78
N ASP A 185 3.49 -8.58 9.10
CA ASP A 185 2.45 -9.49 8.63
C ASP A 185 2.00 -9.11 7.21
N PRO A 186 2.77 -9.50 6.18
CA PRO A 186 2.46 -9.15 4.79
C PRO A 186 1.07 -9.62 4.32
N VAL A 187 0.61 -10.79 4.80
CA VAL A 187 -0.68 -11.35 4.38
C VAL A 187 -1.84 -10.57 5.01
N GLY A 188 -1.83 -10.43 6.34
CA GLY A 188 -2.88 -9.67 7.04
C GLY A 188 -2.89 -8.19 6.65
N PHE A 189 -1.71 -7.60 6.44
CA PHE A 189 -1.60 -6.25 5.91
C PHE A 189 -2.25 -6.10 4.53
N LEU A 190 -1.97 -6.99 3.58
CA LEU A 190 -2.57 -6.91 2.25
C LEU A 190 -4.08 -7.15 2.27
N GLN A 191 -4.58 -8.05 3.13
CA GLN A 191 -6.02 -8.26 3.30
C GLN A 191 -6.70 -6.98 3.83
N ALA A 192 -6.08 -6.33 4.83
CA ALA A 192 -6.57 -5.06 5.35
C ALA A 192 -6.52 -3.96 4.28
N ALA A 193 -5.36 -3.71 3.67
CA ALA A 193 -5.10 -2.56 2.81
C ALA A 193 -5.64 -2.68 1.37
N ALA A 194 -5.62 -3.87 0.77
CA ALA A 194 -5.94 -4.08 -0.65
C ALA A 194 -7.30 -4.78 -0.91
N ALA A 195 -8.06 -5.11 0.16
CA ALA A 195 -9.33 -5.85 0.17
C ALA A 195 -9.24 -7.28 -0.39
N TYR A 196 -8.84 -7.44 -1.65
CA TYR A 196 -8.71 -8.72 -2.35
C TYR A 196 -7.38 -8.77 -3.12
N PRO A 197 -6.23 -8.95 -2.43
CA PRO A 197 -4.96 -9.14 -3.11
C PRO A 197 -5.03 -10.45 -3.92
N LEU A 198 -4.98 -10.32 -5.25
CA LEU A 198 -5.03 -11.44 -6.18
C LEU A 198 -3.77 -11.47 -7.04
N TYR A 199 -3.22 -12.67 -7.16
CA TYR A 199 -2.11 -13.01 -8.02
C TYR A 199 -2.57 -13.91 -9.16
N ALA A 200 -1.83 -13.88 -10.27
CA ALA A 200 -1.95 -14.80 -11.39
C ALA A 200 -0.64 -15.57 -11.52
N ASP A 201 -0.76 -16.84 -11.93
CA ASP A 201 0.40 -17.72 -12.16
C ASP A 201 1.07 -17.50 -13.53
N GLY A 202 0.47 -16.66 -14.39
CA GLY A 202 0.96 -16.34 -15.73
C GLY A 202 0.69 -17.42 -16.78
N ALA A 203 0.13 -18.57 -16.39
CA ALA A 203 -0.14 -19.70 -17.27
C ALA A 203 -1.63 -19.99 -17.43
N THR A 204 -2.45 -19.64 -16.44
CA THR A 204 -3.88 -19.93 -16.40
C THR A 204 -4.70 -18.69 -16.07
N ALA A 205 -6.03 -18.79 -16.24
CA ALA A 205 -6.96 -17.76 -15.78
C ALA A 205 -7.23 -17.81 -14.26
N ILE A 206 -6.58 -18.72 -13.52
CA ILE A 206 -6.79 -18.89 -12.09
C ILE A 206 -6.28 -17.67 -11.33
N ARG A 207 -7.09 -17.21 -10.37
CA ARG A 207 -6.70 -16.18 -9.41
C ARG A 207 -6.28 -16.82 -8.10
N TRP A 208 -5.16 -16.36 -7.57
CA TRP A 208 -4.48 -16.90 -6.41
C TRP A 208 -4.48 -15.87 -5.27
N GLN A 209 -4.99 -16.25 -4.11
CA GLN A 209 -5.06 -15.40 -2.91
C GLN A 209 -3.96 -15.79 -1.92
N PRO A 210 -3.18 -14.83 -1.39
CA PRO A 210 -2.17 -15.08 -0.37
C PRO A 210 -2.74 -15.67 0.91
N ILE A 211 -2.01 -16.62 1.50
CA ILE A 211 -2.33 -17.23 2.79
C ILE A 211 -1.13 -17.30 3.74
N ALA A 212 0.10 -17.29 3.22
CA ALA A 212 1.31 -17.21 4.03
C ALA A 212 2.41 -16.47 3.27
N PHE A 213 3.38 -15.92 3.99
CA PHE A 213 4.54 -15.20 3.45
C PHE A 213 5.85 -15.80 3.96
N SER A 214 6.86 -15.83 3.10
CA SER A 214 8.22 -16.25 3.44
C SER A 214 9.22 -15.29 2.82
N SER A 215 10.18 -14.79 3.60
CA SER A 215 11.28 -13.94 3.12
C SER A 215 12.38 -14.72 2.39
N SER A 216 12.49 -16.03 2.65
CA SER A 216 13.42 -16.95 1.98
C SER A 216 12.81 -17.68 0.79
N GLY A 217 11.48 -17.61 0.63
CA GLY A 217 10.74 -18.34 -0.38
C GLY A 217 10.52 -19.83 -0.04
N GLN A 218 11.00 -20.28 1.12
CA GLN A 218 10.81 -21.65 1.59
C GLN A 218 9.51 -21.77 2.38
N PHE A 219 8.74 -22.82 2.07
CA PHE A 219 7.53 -23.22 2.79
C PHE A 219 7.61 -24.71 3.11
N PRO A 220 7.43 -25.14 4.38
CA PRO A 220 7.70 -26.52 4.80
C PRO A 220 6.83 -27.58 4.12
N ASP A 221 5.64 -27.22 3.62
CA ASP A 221 4.64 -28.17 3.12
C ASP A 221 4.34 -28.05 1.61
N VAL A 222 5.17 -27.33 0.85
CA VAL A 222 4.95 -27.15 -0.60
C VAL A 222 6.15 -27.76 -1.32
N PRO A 223 5.99 -28.91 -2.01
CA PRO A 223 7.10 -29.49 -2.75
C PRO A 223 7.63 -28.47 -3.74
N GLU A 224 8.96 -28.30 -3.77
CA GLU A 224 9.63 -27.39 -4.69
C GLU A 224 9.12 -27.67 -6.11
N ALA A 225 8.64 -26.62 -6.78
CA ALA A 225 8.28 -26.71 -8.19
C ALA A 225 9.56 -27.06 -8.96
N ARG A 226 9.66 -28.31 -9.40
CA ARG A 226 10.73 -28.78 -10.29
C ARG A 226 10.59 -28.18 -11.67
#